data_AF-A0A2M7QD70-F1
#
_entry.id   AF-A0A2M7QD70-F1
#
_cell.length_a   1.000
_cell.length_b   1.000
_cell.length_c   1.000
_cell.angle_alpha   90.00
_cell.angle_beta   90.00
_cell.angle_gamma   90.00
#
_symmetry.space_group_name_H-M   'P 1'
#
loop_
_entity.id
_entity.type
_entity.pdbx_description
1 polymer ?
#
loop_
_entity_poly.entity_id
_entity_poly.type
_entity_poly.pdbx_seq_one_letter_code
_entity_poly.pdbx_strand_id
1 'polypeptide(L)'
;TVQATLSVPNDARPGGRYVSVYFEPSTALPQAVDNTVGQGVSPRIASLIYIRVAGPITENAMISNLFAKSFFEYGPIDVTSEILNQGDYHIRPRGILSLSDMLGGLIEQSPLKEENIFPDAAREYTNKLGSKWMFGQYKINLVASYGEQGKALERSISVWVFPWKVVTMIILTVIIVILFVRTMYTKLVVKESKLEQEVEKEREEIEKLKGELKKRKE
;
A
#
# COMPACT_ATOMS: atom_id res chain seq x y z
N THR A 1 -47.35 -3.48 0.50
CA THR A 1 -46.57 -4.51 1.22
C THR A 1 -46.83 -5.84 0.55
N VAL A 2 -45.81 -6.68 0.36
CA VAL A 2 -45.95 -8.00 -0.27
C VAL A 2 -45.74 -9.07 0.80
N GLN A 3 -46.69 -9.98 0.93
CA GLN A 3 -46.60 -11.11 1.86
C GLN A 3 -46.19 -12.36 1.07
N ALA A 4 -45.24 -13.11 1.60
CA ALA A 4 -44.78 -14.37 1.03
C ALA A 4 -44.70 -15.43 2.13
N THR A 5 -45.03 -16.67 1.79
CA THR A 5 -44.88 -17.82 2.69
C THR A 5 -43.77 -18.70 2.15
N LEU A 6 -42.84 -19.11 3.02
CA LEU A 6 -41.75 -20.01 2.68
C LEU A 6 -42.01 -21.37 3.33
N SER A 7 -42.13 -22.42 2.52
CA SER A 7 -42.20 -23.80 3.00
C SER A 7 -40.85 -24.48 2.76
N VAL A 8 -40.18 -24.89 3.83
CA VAL A 8 -38.93 -25.64 3.74
C VAL A 8 -39.25 -27.12 3.55
N PRO A 9 -38.77 -27.78 2.48
CA PRO A 9 -39.05 -29.20 2.27
C PRO A 9 -38.28 -30.08 3.26
N ASN A 10 -38.79 -31.28 3.56
CA ASN A 10 -38.24 -32.18 4.58
C ASN A 10 -36.82 -32.69 4.23
N ASP A 11 -36.44 -32.68 2.95
CA ASP A 11 -35.14 -33.09 2.42
C ASP A 11 -34.17 -31.91 2.22
N ALA A 12 -34.51 -30.71 2.71
CA ALA A 12 -33.66 -29.54 2.59
C ALA A 12 -32.32 -29.74 3.32
N ARG A 13 -31.21 -29.66 2.57
CA ARG A 13 -29.88 -29.66 3.19
C ARG A 13 -29.72 -28.42 4.10
N PRO A 14 -29.13 -28.55 5.29
CA PRO A 14 -28.81 -27.42 6.15
C PRO A 14 -27.93 -26.36 5.46
N GLY A 15 -27.90 -25.15 6.02
CA GLY A 15 -27.03 -24.07 5.54
C GLY A 15 -27.77 -22.98 4.77
N GLY A 16 -27.03 -22.27 3.92
CA GLY A 16 -27.49 -21.04 3.26
C GLY A 16 -28.29 -21.28 2.00
N ARG A 17 -29.41 -20.56 1.86
CA ARG A 17 -30.18 -20.46 0.62
C ARG A 17 -30.42 -19.00 0.29
N TYR A 18 -30.26 -18.68 -0.99
CA TYR A 18 -30.25 -17.31 -1.49
C TYR A 18 -31.28 -17.20 -2.60
N VAL A 19 -32.24 -16.30 -2.42
CA VAL A 19 -33.33 -16.10 -3.38
C VAL A 19 -33.44 -14.61 -3.69
N SER A 20 -33.55 -14.25 -4.95
CA SER A 20 -33.90 -12.89 -5.36
C SER A 20 -35.39 -12.81 -5.72
N VAL A 21 -36.07 -11.80 -5.18
CA VAL A 21 -37.44 -11.44 -5.56
C VAL A 21 -37.36 -10.19 -6.41
N TYR A 22 -37.88 -10.27 -7.64
CA TYR A 22 -37.92 -9.14 -8.56
C TYR A 22 -39.28 -8.47 -8.53
N PHE A 23 -39.28 -7.15 -8.45
CA PHE A 23 -40.45 -6.29 -8.61
C PHE A 23 -40.34 -5.59 -9.95
N GLU A 24 -41.33 -5.79 -10.80
CA GLU A 24 -41.41 -5.21 -12.12
C GLU A 24 -42.78 -4.54 -12.28
N PRO A 25 -42.85 -3.32 -12.83
CA PRO A 25 -44.11 -2.67 -13.10
C PRO A 25 -44.82 -3.41 -14.24
N SER A 26 -46.11 -3.66 -14.07
CA SER A 26 -47.00 -4.22 -15.09
C SER A 26 -47.39 -3.18 -16.15
N THR A 27 -46.48 -2.29 -16.55
CA THR A 27 -46.74 -1.30 -17.61
C THR A 27 -46.45 -1.94 -18.97
N ALA A 28 -47.45 -1.99 -19.85
CA ALA A 28 -47.25 -2.36 -21.24
C ALA A 28 -46.27 -1.36 -21.88
N LEU A 29 -45.23 -1.87 -22.54
CA LEU A 29 -44.34 -1.03 -23.34
C LEU A 29 -45.18 -0.26 -24.38
N PRO A 30 -44.98 1.06 -24.56
CA PRO A 30 -45.72 1.81 -25.58
C PRO A 30 -45.51 1.15 -26.94
N GLN A 31 -46.57 0.67 -27.57
CA GLN A 31 -46.51 0.24 -28.97
C GLN A 31 -46.35 1.50 -29.84
N ALA A 32 -45.45 1.45 -30.81
CA ALA A 32 -45.23 2.54 -31.74
C ALA A 32 -46.54 2.88 -32.48
N VAL A 33 -46.98 4.13 -32.38
CA VAL A 33 -48.06 4.68 -33.20
C VAL A 33 -47.41 5.68 -34.15
N ASP A 34 -47.62 5.48 -35.47
CA ASP A 34 -47.08 6.34 -36.55
C ASP A 34 -45.55 6.49 -36.63
N ASN A 35 -44.85 5.45 -37.10
CA ASN A 35 -43.43 5.50 -37.53
C ASN A 35 -42.42 6.14 -36.56
N THR A 36 -42.80 6.36 -35.30
CA THR A 36 -41.95 6.86 -34.23
C THR A 36 -41.44 5.69 -33.42
N VAL A 37 -40.12 5.55 -33.35
CA VAL A 37 -39.49 4.52 -32.52
C VAL A 37 -39.69 4.87 -31.05
N GLY A 38 -40.64 4.22 -30.39
CA GLY A 38 -40.83 4.31 -28.95
C GLY A 38 -39.81 3.42 -28.23
N GLN A 39 -38.96 4.01 -27.39
CA GLN A 39 -38.09 3.26 -26.48
C GLN A 39 -38.73 3.20 -25.09
N GLY A 40 -39.13 2.01 -24.66
CA GLY A 40 -39.64 1.77 -23.30
C GLY A 40 -38.55 1.23 -22.38
N VAL A 41 -38.35 1.85 -21.21
CA VAL A 41 -37.49 1.35 -20.13
C VAL A 41 -38.40 0.81 -19.02
N SER A 42 -38.33 -0.49 -18.74
CA SER A 42 -39.03 -1.10 -17.59
C SER A 42 -38.04 -1.28 -16.43
N PRO A 43 -38.17 -0.52 -15.34
CA PRO A 43 -37.30 -0.69 -14.19
C PRO A 43 -37.62 -1.99 -13.45
N ARG A 44 -36.61 -2.81 -13.17
CA ARG A 44 -36.74 -4.00 -12.32
C ARG A 44 -35.93 -3.80 -11.05
N ILE A 45 -36.57 -3.95 -9.89
CA ILE A 45 -35.91 -3.89 -8.58
C ILE A 45 -35.77 -5.30 -8.04
N ALA A 46 -34.58 -5.69 -7.59
CA ALA A 46 -34.33 -6.99 -6.99
C ALA A 46 -34.13 -6.84 -5.48
N SER A 47 -34.85 -7.64 -4.70
CA SER A 47 -34.61 -7.83 -3.26
C SER A 47 -33.96 -9.18 -3.04
N LEU A 48 -32.80 -9.22 -2.39
CA LEU A 48 -32.09 -10.45 -2.08
C LEU A 48 -32.48 -10.91 -0.66
N ILE A 49 -32.93 -12.15 -0.55
CA ILE A 49 -33.38 -12.77 0.69
C ILE A 49 -32.41 -13.89 1.06
N TYR A 50 -31.93 -13.83 2.30
CA TYR A 50 -31.02 -14.82 2.87
C TYR A 50 -31.80 -15.73 3.82
N ILE A 51 -31.81 -17.02 3.50
CA ILE A 51 -32.51 -18.04 4.27
C ILE A 51 -31.45 -18.97 4.86
N ARG A 52 -31.63 -19.34 6.12
CA ARG A 52 -30.83 -20.38 6.76
C ARG A 52 -31.73 -21.56 7.11
N VAL A 53 -31.44 -22.72 6.51
CA VAL A 53 -32.07 -23.98 6.88
C VAL A 53 -31.35 -24.51 8.12
N ALA A 54 -32.12 -24.72 9.19
CA ALA A 54 -31.59 -25.24 10.46
C ALA A 54 -31.05 -26.66 10.30
N GLY A 55 -29.93 -26.95 10.96
CA GLY A 55 -29.28 -28.26 10.96
C GLY A 55 -27.77 -28.14 11.17
N PRO A 56 -27.04 -29.28 11.18
CA PRO A 56 -25.59 -29.28 11.27
C PRO A 56 -25.00 -28.62 10.02
N ILE A 57 -24.19 -27.59 10.23
CA ILE A 57 -23.47 -26.87 9.16
C ILE A 57 -21.97 -26.93 9.42
N THR A 58 -21.19 -26.97 8.36
CA THR A 58 -19.74 -26.80 8.45
C THR A 58 -19.40 -25.33 8.24
N GLU A 59 -18.68 -24.75 9.20
CA GLU A 59 -18.08 -23.42 9.07
C GLU A 59 -16.60 -23.59 8.83
N ASN A 60 -16.14 -23.29 7.62
CA ASN A 60 -14.75 -23.33 7.25
C ASN A 60 -14.43 -22.15 6.33
N ALA A 61 -13.50 -21.31 6.76
CA ALA A 61 -12.98 -20.23 5.93
C ALA A 61 -11.47 -20.25 6.02
N MET A 62 -10.81 -19.77 4.97
CA MET A 62 -9.36 -19.65 4.96
C MET A 62 -8.95 -18.37 4.26
N ILE A 63 -7.81 -17.80 4.67
CA ILE A 63 -7.16 -16.73 3.92
C ILE A 63 -6.40 -17.40 2.77
N SER A 64 -6.99 -17.45 1.58
CA SER A 64 -6.38 -18.08 0.40
C SER A 64 -5.09 -17.34 0.02
N ASN A 65 -5.14 -16.01 0.03
CA ASN A 65 -4.00 -15.19 -0.32
C ASN A 65 -3.85 -13.98 0.61
N LEU A 66 -2.61 -13.62 0.92
CA LEU A 66 -2.24 -12.35 1.54
C LEU A 66 -1.00 -11.86 0.84
N PHE A 67 -1.15 -10.80 0.06
CA PHE A 67 -0.14 -10.33 -0.85
C PHE A 67 0.12 -8.83 -0.67
N ALA A 68 1.40 -8.50 -0.64
CA ALA A 68 1.91 -7.16 -0.85
C ALA A 68 3.27 -7.30 -1.54
N LYS A 69 3.68 -6.26 -2.27
CA LYS A 69 5.01 -6.25 -2.90
C LYS A 69 6.09 -6.36 -1.80
N SER A 70 7.11 -7.18 -2.02
CA SER A 70 8.16 -7.37 -1.01
C SER A 70 8.98 -6.09 -0.73
N PHE A 71 9.00 -5.15 -1.68
CA PHE A 71 9.73 -3.90 -1.57
C PHE A 71 8.94 -2.68 -2.07
N PHE A 72 8.91 -1.63 -1.24
CA PHE A 72 8.34 -0.33 -1.56
C PHE A 72 9.37 0.78 -1.34
N GLU A 73 9.37 1.79 -2.20
CA GLU A 73 10.23 2.98 -2.01
C GLU A 73 9.62 3.94 -0.99
N TYR A 74 8.29 4.08 -1.02
CA TYR A 74 7.48 4.90 -0.12
C TYR A 74 6.20 4.15 0.21
N GLY A 75 5.58 4.51 1.33
CA GLY A 75 4.20 4.13 1.59
C GLY A 75 3.20 5.06 0.87
N PRO A 76 1.89 4.81 1.01
CA PRO A 76 1.28 3.69 1.74
C PRO A 76 1.49 2.35 1.02
N ILE A 77 1.54 1.27 1.79
CA ILE A 77 1.65 -0.10 1.30
C ILE A 77 0.26 -0.56 0.86
N ASP A 78 0.13 -0.90 -0.41
CA ASP A 78 -1.08 -1.56 -0.94
C ASP A 78 -1.02 -3.05 -0.57
N VAL A 79 -2.00 -3.49 0.23
CA VAL A 79 -2.15 -4.88 0.66
C VAL A 79 -3.42 -5.45 0.09
N THR A 80 -3.29 -6.59 -0.58
CA THR A 80 -4.40 -7.39 -1.08
C THR A 80 -4.52 -8.63 -0.21
N SER A 81 -5.73 -8.89 0.29
CA SER A 81 -6.04 -10.11 1.02
C SER A 81 -7.27 -10.78 0.42
N GLU A 82 -7.27 -12.10 0.40
CA GLU A 82 -8.34 -12.90 -0.16
C GLU A 82 -8.81 -13.91 0.88
N ILE A 83 -10.11 -13.91 1.16
CA ILE A 83 -10.75 -14.84 2.09
C ILE A 83 -11.68 -15.74 1.28
N LEU A 84 -11.43 -17.04 1.33
CA LEU A 84 -12.25 -18.09 0.73
C LEU A 84 -13.17 -18.69 1.80
N ASN A 85 -14.47 -18.77 1.47
CA ASN A 85 -15.44 -19.49 2.29
C ASN A 85 -15.65 -20.90 1.74
N GLN A 86 -15.31 -21.91 2.53
CA GLN A 86 -15.50 -23.34 2.23
C GLN A 86 -16.57 -23.97 3.13
N GLY A 87 -17.41 -23.16 3.77
CA GLY A 87 -18.50 -23.62 4.62
C GLY A 87 -19.85 -23.66 3.89
N ASP A 88 -20.86 -24.21 4.56
CA ASP A 88 -22.22 -24.40 4.02
C ASP A 88 -23.11 -23.14 4.11
N TYR A 89 -22.61 -22.06 4.73
CA TYR A 89 -23.33 -20.81 4.94
C TYR A 89 -22.46 -19.60 4.59
N HIS A 90 -23.09 -18.46 4.25
CA HIS A 90 -22.33 -17.24 4.03
C HIS A 90 -21.70 -16.77 5.32
N ILE A 91 -20.51 -16.22 5.21
CA ILE A 91 -19.81 -15.61 6.32
C ILE A 91 -19.72 -14.10 6.08
N ARG A 92 -19.69 -13.34 7.18
CA ARG A 92 -19.40 -11.91 7.16
C ARG A 92 -18.17 -11.68 8.04
N PRO A 93 -16.95 -11.83 7.48
CA PRO A 93 -15.75 -11.74 8.27
C PRO A 93 -15.58 -10.33 8.82
N ARG A 94 -15.21 -10.25 10.09
CA ARG A 94 -14.83 -9.01 10.77
C ARG A 94 -13.37 -9.10 11.12
N GLY A 95 -12.55 -8.27 10.48
CA GLY A 95 -11.12 -8.31 10.68
C GLY A 95 -10.45 -6.95 10.57
N ILE A 96 -9.20 -6.94 10.98
CA ILE A 96 -8.32 -5.78 10.92
C ILE A 96 -7.00 -6.21 10.27
N LEU A 97 -6.49 -5.36 9.39
CA LEU A 97 -5.09 -5.41 9.00
C LEU A 97 -4.31 -4.50 9.94
N SER A 98 -3.30 -5.05 10.59
CA SER A 98 -2.37 -4.32 11.44
C SER A 98 -1.03 -4.19 10.74
N LEU A 99 -0.48 -2.97 10.77
CA LEU A 99 0.87 -2.67 10.35
C LEU A 99 1.74 -2.50 11.60
N SER A 100 2.80 -3.28 11.71
CA SER A 100 3.71 -3.27 12.85
C SER A 100 5.16 -3.13 12.41
N ASP A 101 5.96 -2.47 13.24
CA ASP A 101 7.41 -2.33 13.06
C ASP A 101 8.14 -3.63 13.43
N MET A 102 9.44 -3.73 13.13
CA MET A 102 10.31 -4.87 13.49
C MET A 102 10.30 -5.17 15.00
N LEU A 103 10.06 -4.17 15.83
CA LEU A 103 9.98 -4.27 17.29
C LEU A 103 8.58 -4.68 17.80
N GLY A 104 7.63 -4.95 16.91
CA GLY A 104 6.25 -5.27 17.27
C GLY A 104 5.39 -4.06 17.65
N GLY A 105 5.93 -2.84 17.53
CA GLY A 105 5.17 -1.62 17.73
C GLY A 105 4.08 -1.47 16.67
N LEU A 106 2.84 -1.28 17.10
CA LEU A 106 1.71 -1.05 16.21
C LEU A 106 1.77 0.37 15.65
N ILE A 107 1.78 0.49 14.32
CA ILE A 107 1.83 1.78 13.62
C ILE A 107 0.43 2.20 13.19
N GLU A 108 -0.30 1.28 12.57
CA GLU A 108 -1.63 1.56 12.02
C GLU A 108 -2.48 0.29 11.99
N GLN A 109 -3.80 0.48 12.08
CA GLN A 109 -4.78 -0.56 11.82
C GLN A 109 -5.82 -0.06 10.82
N SER A 110 -6.15 -0.91 9.85
CA SER A 110 -7.21 -0.65 8.89
C SER A 110 -8.24 -1.79 8.99
N PRO A 111 -9.52 -1.49 9.31
CA PRO A 111 -10.54 -2.51 9.33
C PRO A 111 -10.83 -3.04 7.92
N LEU A 112 -11.11 -4.34 7.83
CA LEU A 112 -11.67 -4.93 6.63
C LEU A 112 -13.11 -4.46 6.43
N LYS A 113 -13.50 -4.28 5.17
CA LYS A 113 -14.89 -3.97 4.83
C LYS A 113 -15.76 -5.19 5.14
N GLU A 114 -16.79 -5.01 5.96
CA GLU A 114 -17.70 -6.10 6.36
C GLU A 114 -18.65 -6.48 5.22
N GLU A 115 -18.19 -7.33 4.31
CA GLU A 115 -18.96 -7.87 3.18
C GLU A 115 -19.25 -9.36 3.34
N ASN A 116 -20.37 -9.81 2.77
CA ASN A 116 -20.72 -11.22 2.76
C ASN A 116 -19.89 -11.99 1.73
N ILE A 117 -19.44 -13.19 2.13
CA ILE A 117 -18.77 -14.17 1.29
C ILE A 117 -19.63 -15.44 1.26
N PHE A 118 -20.16 -15.78 0.09
CA PHE A 118 -21.01 -16.95 -0.10
C PHE A 118 -20.20 -18.26 -0.03
N PRO A 119 -20.86 -19.41 0.22
CA PRO A 119 -20.24 -20.72 0.08
C PRO A 119 -19.49 -20.87 -1.25
N ASP A 120 -18.30 -21.48 -1.20
CA ASP A 120 -17.40 -21.72 -2.34
C ASP A 120 -16.94 -20.45 -3.09
N ALA A 121 -17.18 -19.26 -2.52
CA ALA A 121 -16.75 -17.99 -3.08
C ALA A 121 -15.55 -17.43 -2.29
N ALA A 122 -14.69 -16.71 -3.00
CA ALA A 122 -13.63 -15.90 -2.42
C ALA A 122 -13.96 -14.41 -2.55
N ARG A 123 -13.51 -13.63 -1.58
CA ARG A 123 -13.59 -12.16 -1.63
C ARG A 123 -12.20 -11.57 -1.46
N GLU A 124 -11.86 -10.69 -2.40
CA GLU A 124 -10.66 -9.87 -2.35
C GLU A 124 -10.93 -8.55 -1.61
N TYR A 125 -10.00 -8.16 -0.75
CA TYR A 125 -9.98 -6.91 -0.01
C TYR A 125 -8.67 -6.18 -0.30
N THR A 126 -8.78 -4.90 -0.65
CA THR A 126 -7.63 -4.01 -0.87
C THR A 126 -7.63 -2.93 0.20
N ASN A 127 -6.57 -2.89 1.01
CA ASN A 127 -6.37 -1.88 2.04
C ASN A 127 -5.01 -1.20 1.82
N LYS A 128 -4.96 0.11 2.10
CA LYS A 128 -3.72 0.88 2.13
C LYS A 128 -3.31 1.08 3.57
N LEU A 129 -2.04 0.83 3.88
CA LEU A 129 -1.52 0.92 5.24
C LEU A 129 -0.24 1.76 5.26
N GLY A 130 -0.09 2.57 6.31
CA GLY A 130 1.11 3.31 6.60
C GLY A 130 1.11 4.73 6.01
N SER A 131 2.15 5.47 6.40
CA SER A 131 2.38 6.83 5.95
C SER A 131 3.32 6.87 4.73
N LYS A 132 3.49 8.04 4.11
CA LYS A 132 4.39 8.21 2.97
C LYS A 132 5.85 7.91 3.32
N TRP A 133 6.28 8.34 4.52
CA TRP A 133 7.65 8.21 4.99
C TRP A 133 7.76 7.06 5.98
N MET A 134 8.20 5.92 5.46
CA MET A 134 8.44 4.71 6.21
C MET A 134 9.82 4.17 5.85
N PHE A 135 10.49 3.56 6.81
CA PHE A 135 11.86 3.09 6.69
C PHE A 135 12.06 1.81 7.49
N GLY A 136 12.45 0.74 6.81
CA GLY A 136 12.77 -0.54 7.44
C GLY A 136 11.81 -1.65 7.03
N GLN A 137 11.85 -2.74 7.78
CA GLN A 137 10.99 -3.90 7.56
C GLN A 137 9.72 -3.76 8.41
N TYR A 138 8.58 -3.94 7.78
CA TYR A 138 7.29 -3.89 8.44
C TYR A 138 6.60 -5.25 8.32
N LYS A 139 5.87 -5.62 9.36
CA LYS A 139 5.05 -6.82 9.40
C LYS A 139 3.58 -6.42 9.31
N ILE A 140 2.90 -6.99 8.32
CA ILE A 140 1.46 -6.85 8.12
C ILE A 140 0.80 -8.11 8.65
N ASN A 141 -0.07 -7.99 9.64
CA ASN A 141 -0.87 -9.10 10.14
C ASN A 141 -2.35 -8.85 9.84
N LEU A 142 -2.96 -9.79 9.14
CA LEU A 142 -4.40 -9.86 8.98
C LEU A 142 -4.96 -10.79 10.05
N VAL A 143 -5.83 -10.26 10.90
CA VAL A 143 -6.62 -11.02 11.86
C VAL A 143 -8.09 -10.79 11.57
N ALA A 144 -8.83 -11.85 11.30
CA ALA A 144 -10.27 -11.79 11.06
C ALA A 144 -11.01 -12.86 11.85
N SER A 145 -12.25 -12.57 12.23
CA SER A 145 -13.17 -13.52 12.85
C SER A 145 -14.33 -13.80 11.89
N TYR A 146 -14.83 -15.03 11.88
CA TYR A 146 -15.94 -15.46 11.02
C TYR A 146 -16.81 -16.52 11.69
N GLY A 147 -17.98 -16.75 11.09
CA GLY A 147 -18.95 -17.73 11.56
C GLY A 147 -19.65 -17.32 12.86
N GLU A 148 -20.57 -18.16 13.32
CA GLU A 148 -21.30 -17.91 14.57
C GLU A 148 -20.45 -18.22 15.80
N GLN A 149 -19.50 -19.15 15.66
CA GLN A 149 -18.60 -19.54 16.73
C GLN A 149 -17.42 -18.58 16.90
N GLY A 150 -17.30 -17.55 16.05
CA GLY A 150 -16.21 -16.57 16.12
C GLY A 150 -14.84 -17.17 15.82
N LYS A 151 -14.75 -18.10 14.86
CA LYS A 151 -13.48 -18.71 14.46
C LYS A 151 -12.53 -17.64 13.94
N ALA A 152 -11.26 -17.73 14.30
CA ALA A 152 -10.24 -16.78 13.89
C ALA A 152 -9.50 -17.23 12.62
N LEU A 153 -9.11 -16.25 11.82
CA LEU A 153 -8.22 -16.34 10.67
C LEU A 153 -7.04 -15.42 10.96
N GLU A 154 -5.84 -15.95 10.83
CA GLU A 154 -4.62 -15.18 10.99
C GLU A 154 -3.64 -15.51 9.87
N ARG A 155 -3.10 -14.46 9.24
CA ARG A 155 -2.01 -14.59 8.28
C ARG A 155 -1.15 -13.34 8.34
N SER A 156 0.16 -13.51 8.24
CA SER A 156 1.10 -12.40 8.26
C SER A 156 2.10 -12.46 7.12
N ILE A 157 2.49 -11.30 6.63
CA ILE A 157 3.57 -11.12 5.65
C ILE A 157 4.50 -10.00 6.10
N SER A 158 5.74 -10.01 5.59
CA SER A 158 6.70 -8.94 5.82
C SER A 158 7.01 -8.21 4.52
N VAL A 159 7.15 -6.90 4.62
CA VAL A 159 7.47 -6.01 3.50
C VAL A 159 8.59 -5.07 3.90
N TRP A 160 9.45 -4.71 2.97
CA TRP A 160 10.53 -3.75 3.20
C TRP A 160 10.17 -2.42 2.54
N VAL A 161 10.30 -1.32 3.29
CA VAL A 161 10.07 0.03 2.78
C VAL A 161 11.34 0.85 2.94
N PHE A 162 11.93 1.32 1.84
CA PHE A 162 13.15 2.11 1.90
C PHE A 162 13.31 3.05 0.68
N PRO A 163 13.43 4.38 0.90
CA PRO A 163 13.52 5.37 -0.17
C PRO A 163 14.93 5.48 -0.76
N TRP A 164 15.40 4.40 -1.42
CA TRP A 164 16.78 4.30 -1.90
C TRP A 164 17.20 5.41 -2.87
N LYS A 165 16.30 5.97 -3.68
CA LYS A 165 16.63 7.06 -4.62
C LYS A 165 16.99 8.36 -3.90
N VAL A 166 16.29 8.67 -2.80
CA VAL A 166 16.62 9.84 -1.98
C VAL A 166 17.96 9.64 -1.30
N VAL A 167 18.19 8.44 -0.75
CA VAL A 167 19.45 8.08 -0.11
C VAL A 167 20.61 8.17 -1.12
N THR A 168 20.46 7.63 -2.33
CA THR A 168 21.51 7.69 -3.36
C THR A 168 21.75 9.12 -3.85
N MET A 169 20.71 9.95 -4.00
CA MET A 169 20.87 11.37 -4.34
C MET A 169 21.68 12.10 -3.26
N ILE A 170 21.34 11.92 -1.98
CA ILE A 170 22.07 12.53 -0.86
C ILE A 170 23.54 12.08 -0.88
N ILE A 171 23.80 10.79 -1.05
CA ILE A 171 25.16 10.24 -1.10
C ILE A 171 25.95 10.85 -2.26
N LEU A 172 25.36 10.93 -3.46
CA LEU A 172 26.01 11.55 -4.62
C LEU A 172 26.29 13.04 -4.39
N THR A 173 25.35 13.78 -3.81
CA THR A 173 25.56 15.19 -3.47
C THR A 173 26.71 15.36 -2.47
N VAL A 174 26.77 14.54 -1.43
CA VAL A 174 27.86 14.56 -0.45
C VAL A 174 29.21 14.26 -1.10
N ILE A 175 29.28 13.25 -1.99
CA ILE A 175 30.51 12.92 -2.73
C ILE A 175 30.97 14.10 -3.60
N ILE A 176 30.05 14.73 -4.33
CA ILE A 176 30.36 15.89 -5.18
C ILE A 176 30.89 17.06 -4.34
N VAL A 177 30.27 17.34 -3.19
CA VAL A 177 30.73 18.38 -2.27
C VAL A 177 32.12 18.06 -1.74
N ILE A 178 32.39 16.81 -1.33
CA ILE A 178 33.72 16.40 -0.85
C ILE A 178 34.78 16.58 -1.95
N LEU A 179 34.50 16.19 -3.19
CA LEU A 179 35.41 16.37 -4.32
C LEU A 179 35.64 17.86 -4.64
N PHE A 180 34.59 18.67 -4.60
CA PHE A 180 34.67 20.11 -4.81
C PHE A 180 35.52 20.80 -3.73
N VAL A 181 35.27 20.48 -2.46
CA VAL A 181 36.04 20.99 -1.33
C VAL A 181 37.51 20.57 -1.43
N ARG A 182 37.78 19.30 -1.73
CA ARG A 182 39.15 18.79 -1.94
C ARG A 182 39.88 19.50 -3.06
N THR A 183 39.22 19.74 -4.20
CA THR A 183 39.83 20.44 -5.34
C THR A 183 40.09 21.91 -5.04
N MET A 184 39.21 22.60 -4.30
CA MET A 184 39.43 23.98 -3.84
C MET A 184 40.59 24.07 -2.85
N TYR A 185 40.64 23.20 -1.83
CA TYR A 185 41.76 23.16 -0.89
C TYR A 185 43.10 22.91 -1.59
N THR A 186 43.15 21.96 -2.52
CA THR A 186 44.40 21.68 -3.26
C THR A 186 44.87 22.89 -4.08
N LYS A 187 43.94 23.62 -4.73
CA LYS A 187 44.29 24.84 -5.47
C LYS A 187 44.79 25.97 -4.57
N LEU A 188 44.21 26.14 -3.38
CA LEU A 188 44.63 27.15 -2.41
C LEU A 188 46.04 26.88 -1.88
N VAL A 189 46.32 25.65 -1.44
CA VAL A 189 47.65 25.26 -0.93
C VAL A 189 48.73 25.42 -2.01
N VAL A 190 48.45 25.03 -3.25
CA VAL A 190 49.41 25.22 -4.36
C VAL A 190 49.64 26.71 -4.63
N LYS A 191 48.61 27.56 -4.51
CA LYS A 191 48.77 29.01 -4.69
C LYS A 191 49.61 29.64 -3.58
N GLU A 192 49.39 29.24 -2.32
CA GLU A 192 50.21 29.67 -1.18
C GLU A 192 51.68 29.30 -1.39
N SER A 193 51.97 28.03 -1.76
CA SER A 193 53.36 27.60 -2.03
C SER A 193 54.05 28.36 -3.17
N LYS A 194 53.31 28.77 -4.20
CA LYS A 194 53.85 29.58 -5.31
C LYS A 194 54.12 31.01 -4.89
N LEU A 195 53.22 31.62 -4.10
CA LEU A 195 53.41 32.95 -3.54
C LEU A 195 54.64 32.98 -2.62
N GLU A 196 54.83 31.97 -1.77
CA GLU A 196 56.01 31.86 -0.91
C GLU A 196 57.30 31.81 -1.73
N GLN A 197 57.34 30.98 -2.79
CA GLN A 197 58.49 30.91 -3.70
C GLN A 197 58.76 32.23 -4.44
N GLU A 198 57.73 32.96 -4.83
CA GLU A 198 57.86 34.25 -5.52
C GLU A 198 58.39 35.34 -4.58
N VAL A 199 57.86 35.41 -3.35
CA VAL A 199 58.33 36.32 -2.29
C VAL A 199 59.79 36.03 -1.92
N GLU A 200 60.20 34.78 -1.88
CA GLU A 200 61.57 34.40 -1.55
C GLU A 200 62.56 34.82 -2.66
N LYS A 201 62.19 34.66 -3.92
CA LYS A 201 62.98 35.18 -5.06
C LYS A 201 63.09 36.70 -5.06
N GLU A 202 61.98 37.41 -4.83
CA GLU A 202 62.01 38.87 -4.72
C GLU A 202 62.90 39.35 -3.57
N ARG A 203 62.90 38.65 -2.42
CA ARG A 203 63.81 38.95 -1.31
C ARG A 203 65.27 38.78 -1.70
N GLU A 204 65.62 37.68 -2.37
CA GLU A 204 66.98 37.46 -2.87
C GLU A 204 67.42 38.55 -3.87
N GLU A 205 66.54 38.95 -4.79
CA GLU A 205 66.81 40.03 -5.74
C GLU A 205 67.00 41.39 -5.04
N ILE A 206 66.14 41.73 -4.08
CA ILE A 206 66.26 42.95 -3.28
C ILE A 206 67.58 42.94 -2.49
N GLU A 207 67.98 41.80 -1.94
CA GLU A 207 69.22 41.68 -1.18
C GLU A 207 70.46 41.84 -2.09
N LYS A 208 70.44 41.24 -3.28
CA LYS A 208 71.47 41.45 -4.32
C LYS A 208 71.56 42.93 -4.73
N LEU A 209 70.44 43.57 -5.05
CA LEU A 209 70.37 44.99 -5.41
C LEU A 209 70.86 45.90 -4.28
N LYS A 210 70.52 45.60 -3.02
CA LYS A 210 71.07 46.31 -1.85
C LYS A 210 72.58 46.14 -1.73
N GLY A 211 73.10 44.95 -1.98
CA GLY A 211 74.54 44.67 -2.02
C GLY A 211 75.27 45.47 -3.10
N GLU A 212 74.71 45.53 -4.31
CA GLU A 212 75.23 46.35 -5.41
C GLU A 212 75.19 47.85 -5.11
N LEU A 213 74.10 48.35 -4.54
CA LEU A 213 73.98 49.75 -4.10
C LEU A 213 74.98 50.11 -3.00
N LYS A 214 75.31 49.16 -2.12
CA LYS A 214 76.32 49.36 -1.06
C LYS A 214 77.74 49.46 -1.65
N LYS A 215 78.07 48.61 -2.63
CA LYS A 215 79.35 48.67 -3.38
C LYS A 215 79.52 49.92 -4.25
N ARG A 216 78.41 50.58 -4.62
CA ARG A 216 78.42 51.80 -5.45
C ARG A 216 78.56 53.09 -4.63
N LYS A 217 78.45 53.01 -3.31
CA LYS A 217 78.55 54.14 -2.36
C LYS A 217 79.88 54.21 -1.60
N GLU A 218 80.72 53.18 -1.74
CA GLU A 218 82.14 53.17 -1.35
C GLU A 218 83.01 53.59 -2.55
#